data_AF-A0A7W5M202-F1
#
_entry.id   AF-A0A7W5M202-F1
#
_cell.length_a   1.000
_cell.length_b   1.000
_cell.length_c   1.000
_cell.angle_alpha   90.00
_cell.angle_beta   90.00
_cell.angle_gamma   90.00
#
_symmetry.space_group_name_H-M   'P 1'
#
loop_
_entity.id
_entity.type
_entity.pdbx_description
1 polymer ?
#
loop_
_entity_poly.entity_id
_entity_poly.type
_entity_poly.pdbx_seq_one_letter_code
_entity_poly.pdbx_strand_id
1 'polypeptide(L)'
;MLIAGPWFAPMMFNEPGVGYRVIGELYEADEDTIAKLDRLESVGKPGNLRVAIEVEPVVGGPAWSALVYLKSRQLADPIHSGYLRIYEDRRFIPFDRRDEHRCNSVSDL
;
A
#
# COMPACT_ATOMS: atom_id res chain seq x y z
N MET A 1 2.71 4.94 -7.18
CA MET A 1 2.97 4.63 -5.76
C MET A 1 3.99 5.60 -5.17
N LEU A 2 3.95 5.88 -3.88
CA LEU A 2 5.01 6.56 -3.11
C LEU A 2 5.46 5.70 -1.93
N ILE A 3 6.65 5.97 -1.39
CA ILE A 3 7.06 5.52 -0.06
C ILE A 3 6.73 6.63 0.92
N ALA A 4 5.93 6.32 1.95
CA ALA A 4 5.47 7.32 2.90
C ALA A 4 5.20 6.74 4.29
N GLY A 5 4.96 7.65 5.24
CA GLY A 5 4.66 7.32 6.62
C GLY A 5 5.90 6.97 7.45
N PRO A 6 5.73 6.77 8.77
CA PRO A 6 6.82 6.47 9.69
C PRO A 6 7.45 5.09 9.43
N TRP A 7 6.77 4.22 8.71
CA TRP A 7 7.18 2.83 8.47
C TRP A 7 7.72 2.59 7.06
N PHE A 8 7.97 3.65 6.29
CA PHE A 8 8.42 3.56 4.89
C PHE A 8 7.53 2.63 4.05
N ALA A 9 6.21 2.75 4.23
CA ALA A 9 5.26 1.86 3.57
C ALA A 9 5.04 2.29 2.11
N PRO A 10 4.92 1.34 1.17
CA PRO A 10 4.39 1.63 -0.15
C PRO A 10 2.93 2.08 -0.02
N MET A 11 2.59 3.22 -0.63
CA MET A 11 1.22 3.75 -0.67
C MET A 11 0.79 4.05 -2.10
N MET A 12 -0.36 3.48 -2.47
CA MET A 12 -1.09 3.80 -3.68
C MET A 12 -2.24 4.74 -3.32
N PHE A 13 -2.57 5.69 -4.20
CA PHE A 13 -3.65 6.66 -3.96
C PHE A 13 -4.78 6.51 -4.96
N ASN A 14 -6.00 6.80 -4.53
CA ASN A 14 -7.15 6.87 -5.43
C ASN A 14 -7.17 8.22 -6.19
N GLU A 15 -6.12 8.43 -6.98
CA GLU A 15 -5.90 9.62 -7.82
C GLU A 15 -5.58 9.16 -9.26
N PRO A 16 -6.58 8.63 -10.01
CA PRO A 16 -6.35 8.12 -11.35
C PRO A 16 -5.75 9.20 -12.28
N GLY A 17 -4.81 8.80 -13.15
CA GLY A 17 -4.12 9.71 -14.06
C GLY A 17 -2.90 10.42 -13.46
N VAL A 18 -2.59 10.21 -12.18
CA VAL A 18 -1.43 10.81 -11.50
C VAL A 18 -0.35 9.76 -11.20
N GLY A 19 0.91 10.11 -11.48
CA GLY A 19 2.07 9.25 -11.23
C GLY A 19 2.33 8.29 -12.39
N TYR A 20 2.52 7.01 -12.10
CA TYR A 20 2.87 6.01 -13.11
C TYR A 20 1.99 4.76 -13.03
N ARG A 21 1.95 4.01 -14.14
CA ARG A 21 1.44 2.63 -14.17
C ARG A 21 2.35 1.74 -13.32
N VAL A 22 1.79 1.22 -12.23
CA VAL A 22 2.49 0.38 -11.25
C VAL A 22 2.47 -1.07 -11.69
N ILE A 23 3.60 -1.75 -11.49
CA ILE A 23 3.75 -3.19 -11.71
C ILE A 23 3.61 -3.88 -10.35
N GLY A 24 2.83 -4.95 -10.33
CA GLY A 24 2.63 -5.80 -9.16
C GLY A 24 2.20 -7.19 -9.58
N GLU A 25 1.66 -7.93 -8.61
CA GLU A 25 1.25 -9.32 -8.78
C GLU A 25 -0.27 -9.43 -8.62
N LEU A 26 -0.86 -10.38 -9.35
CA LEU A 26 -2.29 -10.69 -9.29
C LEU A 26 -2.46 -12.06 -8.61
N TYR A 27 -3.32 -12.13 -7.60
CA TYR A 27 -3.59 -13.34 -6.84
C TYR A 27 -5.08 -13.64 -6.82
N GLU A 28 -5.40 -14.93 -6.84
CA GLU A 28 -6.72 -15.43 -6.44
C GLU A 28 -6.76 -15.57 -4.92
N ALA A 29 -7.81 -15.07 -4.29
CA ALA A 29 -7.98 -15.08 -2.84
C ALA A 29 -9.45 -15.35 -2.48
N ASP A 30 -9.65 -16.18 -1.46
CA ASP A 30 -10.96 -16.44 -0.88
C ASP A 30 -11.43 -15.28 0.03
N GLU A 31 -12.70 -15.32 0.42
CA GLU A 31 -13.32 -14.29 1.26
C GLU A 31 -12.62 -14.13 2.61
N ASP A 32 -12.15 -15.23 3.20
CA ASP A 32 -11.44 -15.23 4.48
C ASP A 32 -10.08 -14.52 4.38
N THR A 33 -9.36 -14.73 3.28
CA THR A 33 -8.10 -14.04 2.98
C THR A 33 -8.34 -12.56 2.76
N ILE A 34 -9.36 -12.22 1.97
CA ILE A 34 -9.76 -10.84 1.71
C ILE A 34 -10.13 -10.13 3.03
N ALA A 35 -10.89 -10.77 3.93
CA ALA A 35 -11.24 -10.20 5.23
C ALA A 35 -10.02 -9.98 6.14
N LYS A 36 -8.99 -10.84 6.06
CA LYS A 36 -7.72 -10.63 6.79
C LYS A 36 -6.95 -9.44 6.22
N LEU A 37 -6.87 -9.32 4.90
CA LEU A 37 -6.21 -8.20 4.23
C LEU A 37 -6.91 -6.87 4.50
N ASP A 38 -8.24 -6.85 4.53
CA ASP A 38 -9.01 -5.65 4.89
C ASP A 38 -8.66 -5.14 6.30
N ARG A 39 -8.49 -6.04 7.27
CA ARG A 39 -8.06 -5.68 8.63
C ARG A 39 -6.63 -5.14 8.63
N LEU A 40 -5.72 -5.81 7.91
CA LEU A 40 -4.31 -5.39 7.82
C LEU A 40 -4.18 -3.99 7.20
N GLU A 41 -4.96 -3.72 6.15
CA GLU A 41 -4.98 -2.45 5.43
C GLU A 41 -5.90 -1.41 6.07
N SER A 42 -6.48 -1.71 7.25
CA SER A 42 -7.35 -0.80 8.00
C SER A 42 -8.55 -0.28 7.21
N VAL A 43 -9.11 -1.11 6.32
CA VAL A 43 -10.33 -0.78 5.55
C VAL A 43 -11.46 -0.41 6.51
N GLY A 44 -12.22 0.63 6.16
CA GLY A 44 -13.26 1.22 7.00
C GLY A 44 -12.78 2.35 7.90
N LYS A 45 -11.46 2.51 8.09
CA LYS A 45 -10.89 3.74 8.67
C LYS A 45 -10.77 4.83 7.61
N PRO A 46 -10.95 6.13 7.98
CA PRO A 46 -10.81 7.24 7.04
C PRO A 46 -9.51 7.16 6.23
N GLY A 47 -9.63 7.31 4.91
CA GLY A 47 -8.50 7.29 4.00
C GLY A 47 -7.92 5.92 3.68
N ASN A 48 -8.47 4.80 4.17
CA ASN A 48 -8.04 3.45 3.78
C ASN A 48 -9.15 2.78 2.96
N LEU A 49 -8.85 2.49 1.70
CA LEU A 49 -9.83 2.14 0.68
C LEU A 49 -9.49 0.78 0.07
N ARG A 50 -10.53 -0.02 -0.18
CA ARG A 50 -10.46 -1.14 -1.11
C ARG A 50 -11.38 -0.83 -2.29
N VAL A 51 -10.84 -0.91 -3.50
CA VAL A 51 -11.60 -0.65 -4.72
C VAL A 51 -11.31 -1.74 -5.75
N ALA A 52 -12.23 -1.93 -6.70
CA ALA A 52 -11.97 -2.71 -7.90
C ALA A 52 -11.34 -1.81 -8.97
N ILE A 53 -10.29 -2.29 -9.63
CA ILE A 53 -9.65 -1.66 -10.77
C ILE A 53 -9.47 -2.66 -11.90
N GLU A 54 -9.31 -2.15 -13.12
CA GLU A 54 -8.82 -2.95 -14.24
C GLU A 54 -7.29 -3.03 -14.18
N VAL A 55 -6.76 -4.25 -14.28
CA VAL A 55 -5.33 -4.52 -14.37
C VAL A 55 -5.00 -5.16 -15.71
N GLU A 56 -3.92 -4.69 -16.33
CA GLU A 56 -3.40 -5.26 -17.58
C GLU A 56 -2.23 -6.21 -17.26
N PRO A 57 -2.18 -7.41 -17.86
CA PRO A 57 -1.05 -8.31 -17.71
C PRO A 57 0.22 -7.69 -18.33
N VAL A 58 1.37 -7.97 -17.71
CA VAL A 58 2.66 -7.48 -18.20
C VAL A 58 3.04 -8.11 -19.54
N VAL A 59 2.65 -9.37 -19.77
CA VAL A 59 2.94 -10.12 -21.00
C VAL A 59 1.68 -10.77 -21.54
N GLY A 60 0.99 -10.05 -22.42
CA GLY A 60 -0.14 -10.57 -23.21
C GLY A 60 -1.35 -11.04 -22.38
N GLY A 61 -2.48 -11.23 -23.07
CA GLY A 61 -3.73 -11.68 -22.44
C GLY A 61 -4.70 -10.54 -22.09
N PRO A 62 -5.89 -10.90 -21.60
CA PRO A 62 -6.95 -9.94 -21.31
C PRO A 62 -6.68 -9.15 -20.03
N ALA A 63 -7.28 -7.96 -19.93
CA ALA A 63 -7.38 -7.24 -18.67
C ALA A 63 -8.30 -7.99 -17.67
N TRP A 64 -8.05 -7.77 -16.39
CA TRP A 64 -8.83 -8.37 -15.29
C TRP A 64 -9.33 -7.29 -14.36
N SER A 65 -10.53 -7.49 -13.81
CA SER A 65 -10.97 -6.71 -12.66
C SER A 65 -10.38 -7.31 -11.38
N ALA A 66 -9.71 -6.49 -10.57
CA ALA A 66 -9.01 -6.93 -9.38
C ALA A 66 -9.22 -5.95 -8.22
N LEU A 67 -9.19 -6.46 -6.99
CA LEU A 67 -9.23 -5.64 -5.78
C LEU A 67 -7.84 -5.06 -5.50
N VAL A 68 -7.79 -3.78 -5.14
CA VAL A 68 -6.57 -3.08 -4.72
C VAL A 68 -6.82 -2.26 -3.46
N TYR A 69 -5.79 -2.13 -2.64
CA TYR A 69 -5.77 -1.30 -1.45
C TYR A 69 -5.12 0.05 -1.75
N LEU A 70 -5.88 1.13 -1.54
CA LEU A 70 -5.47 2.50 -1.78
C LEU A 70 -5.59 3.32 -0.50
N LYS A 71 -4.85 4.42 -0.44
CA LYS A 71 -4.87 5.37 0.67
C LYS A 71 -5.27 6.75 0.19
N SER A 72 -5.76 7.60 1.10
CA SER A 72 -5.82 9.02 0.84
C SER A 72 -4.43 9.64 0.94
N ARG A 73 -4.18 10.68 0.18
CA ARG A 73 -2.90 11.41 0.20
C ARG A 73 -2.56 11.98 1.59
N GLN A 74 -3.58 12.27 2.40
CA GLN A 74 -3.40 12.78 3.77
C GLN A 74 -2.69 11.78 4.68
N LEU A 75 -2.73 10.48 4.39
CA LEU A 75 -2.01 9.45 5.16
C LEU A 75 -0.53 9.32 4.75
N ALA A 76 -0.12 9.96 3.65
CA ALA A 76 1.23 9.90 3.15
C ALA A 76 2.09 11.02 3.76
N ASP A 77 2.32 10.94 5.07
CA ASP A 77 3.14 11.90 5.79
C ASP A 77 4.09 11.20 6.79
N PRO A 78 5.42 11.45 6.72
CA PRO A 78 6.12 12.19 5.66
C PRO A 78 6.21 11.37 4.36
N ILE A 79 6.44 12.07 3.23
CA ILE A 79 6.75 11.45 1.94
C ILE A 79 8.27 11.25 1.83
N HIS A 80 8.69 10.03 1.50
CA HIS A 80 10.11 9.64 1.41
C HIS A 80 10.61 9.42 -0.01
N SER A 81 9.75 9.56 -1.02
CA SER A 81 10.10 9.32 -2.42
C SER A 81 9.28 10.17 -3.40
N GLY A 82 9.74 10.25 -4.65
CA GLY A 82 8.86 10.56 -5.78
C GLY A 82 8.01 9.35 -6.20
N TYR A 83 7.25 9.48 -7.29
CA TYR A 83 6.43 8.39 -7.82
C TYR A 83 7.29 7.20 -8.28
N LEU A 84 6.85 5.99 -7.92
CA LEU A 84 7.48 4.72 -8.27
C LEU A 84 6.53 3.86 -9.11
N ARG A 85 7.14 3.11 -10.04
CA ARG A 85 6.48 2.07 -10.85
C ARG A 85 6.60 0.67 -10.25
N ILE A 86 7.73 0.39 -9.61
CA ILE A 86 8.06 -0.90 -9.01
C ILE A 86 8.44 -0.62 -7.56
N TYR A 87 8.04 -1.51 -6.66
CA TYR A 87 8.40 -1.44 -5.26
C TYR A 87 9.72 -2.19 -5.00
N GLU A 88 10.79 -1.47 -4.70
CA GLU A 88 12.11 -2.04 -4.40
C GLU A 88 12.73 -1.47 -3.11
N ASP A 89 12.00 -0.63 -2.37
CA ASP A 89 12.49 -0.01 -1.13
C ASP A 89 12.59 -1.06 -0.02
N ARG A 90 13.73 -1.06 0.69
CA ARG A 90 14.06 -2.04 1.74
C ARG A 90 13.93 -1.50 3.17
N ARG A 91 13.47 -0.26 3.34
CA ARG A 91 13.31 0.40 4.64
C ARG A 91 11.97 0.09 5.30
N PHE A 92 11.06 -0.62 4.62
CA PHE A 92 9.74 -0.92 5.15
C PHE A 92 9.81 -1.66 6.49
N ILE A 93 9.04 -1.19 7.46
CA ILE A 93 8.93 -1.77 8.80
C ILE A 93 7.59 -2.53 8.90
N PRO A 94 7.63 -3.88 8.86
CA PRO A 94 6.45 -4.73 8.98
C PRO A 94 5.75 -4.55 10.33
N PHE A 95 4.44 -4.84 10.37
CA PHE A 95 3.58 -4.53 11.52
C PHE A 95 4.03 -5.18 12.83
N ASP A 96 4.55 -6.40 12.77
CA ASP A 96 5.06 -7.19 13.89
C ASP A 96 6.34 -6.61 14.51
N ARG A 97 7.05 -5.74 13.78
CA ARG A 97 8.28 -5.08 14.26
C ARG A 97 8.08 -3.62 14.70
N ARG A 98 6.85 -3.10 14.62
CA ARG A 98 6.59 -1.68 14.93
C ARG A 98 6.66 -1.36 16.42
N ASP A 99 6.40 -2.33 17.28
CA ASP A 99 6.43 -2.15 18.74
C ASP A 99 7.86 -2.04 19.28
N GLU A 100 8.83 -2.72 18.64
CA GLU A 100 10.27 -2.60 18.97
C GLU A 100 10.79 -1.17 18.71
N HIS A 101 10.24 -0.50 17.68
CA HIS A 101 10.60 0.88 17.33
C HIS A 101 9.86 1.94 18.14
N ARG A 102 8.77 1.60 18.84
CA ARG A 102 8.07 2.52 19.77
C ARG A 102 8.78 2.65 21.13
N CYS A 103 9.58 1.66 21.53
CA CYS A 103 10.29 1.70 22.82
C CYS A 103 11.52 2.62 22.80
N ASN A 104 12.15 2.82 21.63
CA ASN A 104 13.37 3.63 21.51
C ASN A 104 13.13 5.15 21.39
N SER A 105 11.88 5.62 21.43
CA SER A 105 11.56 7.05 21.36
C SER A 105 11.14 7.67 22.70
N VAL A 106 11.26 6.93 23.81
CA VAL A 106 10.92 7.40 25.17
C VAL A 106 12.18 7.61 26.04
N SER A 107 13.39 7.50 25.47
CA SER A 107 14.64 7.57 26.24
C SER A 107 15.45 8.87 26.09
N ASP A 108 14.84 9.95 25.56
CA ASP A 108 15.46 11.28 25.49
C ASP A 108 14.55 12.36 26.09
N LEU A 109 14.25 12.22 27.39
CA LEU A 109 13.79 13.32 28.26
C LEU A 109 14.53 13.29 29.59
#